data_AF-A0AAV0PRH9-F1
#
_entry.id   AF-A0AAV0PRH9-F1
#
_cell.length_a   1.000
_cell.length_b   1.000
_cell.length_c   1.000
_cell.angle_alpha   90.00
_cell.angle_beta   90.00
_cell.angle_gamma   90.00
#
_symmetry.space_group_name_H-M   'P 1'
#
loop_
_entity.id
_entity.type
_entity.pdbx_description
1 polymer ?
#
loop_
_entity_poly.entity_id
_entity_poly.type
_entity_poly.pdbx_seq_one_letter_code
_entity_poly.pdbx_strand_id
1 'polypeptide(L)'
;MVSSGLAALGYQYINLGNLVANATTFPAGIKGLADYVHAKGLKLGIYSDAGNLTCSKLQPGSLGYEEQDAKTFASWEIDFLKYDNCHTDGTSPQVRYPIMSKALLKTGRPIFFSLCEWGVEDPATWGPGVGNSWRTTGDIADNWERMTNRADKNDKWASYAGPGGWNGTLSITLGDLEVWAGPLSQKRVAVVLWNRGSSPAKVAANFSDIGVPSFALVDVRDLWAHTTEAKVKEQISADLDPHACKMYIIIQK
;
A
#
# COMPACT_ATOMS: atom_id res chain seq x y z
N MET A 1 -4.59 18.68 -0.16
CA MET A 1 -3.25 18.25 -0.63
C MET A 1 -2.23 19.37 -0.53
N VAL A 2 -2.30 20.41 -1.37
CA VAL A 2 -1.30 21.51 -1.32
C VAL A 2 -1.49 22.40 -0.09
N SER A 3 -2.65 23.02 0.07
CA SER A 3 -2.93 23.94 1.19
C SER A 3 -2.86 23.28 2.56
N SER A 4 -3.18 21.99 2.64
CA SER A 4 -3.12 21.20 3.86
C SER A 4 -1.70 20.72 4.22
N GLY A 5 -0.68 21.04 3.42
CA GLY A 5 0.72 20.62 3.65
C GLY A 5 1.05 19.16 3.30
N LEU A 6 0.04 18.32 2.99
CA LEU A 6 0.24 16.90 2.65
C LEU A 6 1.19 16.72 1.46
N ALA A 7 1.11 17.59 0.45
CA ALA A 7 2.02 17.54 -0.69
C ALA A 7 3.50 17.72 -0.27
N ALA A 8 3.77 18.62 0.68
CA ALA A 8 5.12 18.85 1.20
C ALA A 8 5.64 17.67 2.06
N LEU A 9 4.72 16.84 2.60
CA LEU A 9 5.03 15.60 3.30
C LEU A 9 5.21 14.39 2.35
N GLY A 10 5.16 14.61 1.02
CA GLY A 10 5.40 13.58 0.01
C GLY A 10 4.15 12.89 -0.54
N TYR A 11 2.94 13.31 -0.16
CA TYR A 11 1.72 12.77 -0.77
C TYR A 11 1.49 13.36 -2.16
N GLN A 12 1.65 12.54 -3.21
CA GLN A 12 1.71 13.01 -4.60
C GLN A 12 0.54 12.59 -5.49
N TYR A 13 -0.13 11.46 -5.20
CA TYR A 13 -1.15 10.90 -6.09
C TYR A 13 -2.57 11.28 -5.67
N ILE A 14 -3.38 11.71 -6.62
CA ILE A 14 -4.84 11.84 -6.53
C ILE A 14 -5.44 10.80 -7.47
N ASN A 15 -6.18 9.82 -6.97
CA ASN A 15 -6.69 8.70 -7.78
C ASN A 15 -8.21 8.79 -7.97
N LEU A 16 -8.67 8.66 -9.22
CA LEU A 16 -10.08 8.70 -9.62
C LEU A 16 -10.65 7.29 -9.82
N GLY A 17 -11.99 7.17 -9.73
CA GLY A 17 -12.72 5.92 -9.86
C GLY A 17 -13.39 5.63 -11.21
N ASN A 18 -13.26 6.49 -12.23
CA ASN A 18 -14.07 6.38 -13.47
C ASN A 18 -13.23 6.44 -14.75
N LEU A 19 -13.49 5.51 -15.67
CA LEU A 19 -12.87 5.42 -16.99
C LEU A 19 -13.44 6.42 -17.99
N VAL A 20 -14.75 6.68 -17.94
CA VAL A 20 -15.42 7.68 -18.79
C VAL A 20 -15.74 8.93 -17.97
N ALA A 21 -15.18 10.07 -18.38
CA ALA A 21 -15.54 11.36 -17.82
C ALA A 21 -17.02 11.67 -18.09
N ASN A 22 -17.82 11.79 -17.03
CA ASN A 22 -19.11 12.45 -17.13
C ASN A 22 -18.87 13.93 -17.47
N ALA A 23 -19.34 14.39 -18.63
CA ALA A 23 -19.10 15.76 -19.10
C ALA A 23 -19.67 16.85 -18.16
N THR A 24 -20.70 16.54 -17.37
CA THR A 24 -21.23 17.44 -16.34
C THR A 24 -20.28 17.53 -15.14
N THR A 25 -19.62 16.43 -14.78
CA THR A 25 -18.68 16.38 -13.64
C THR A 25 -17.27 16.82 -14.05
N PHE A 26 -16.83 16.50 -15.26
CA PHE A 26 -15.52 16.78 -15.83
C PHE A 26 -15.69 17.54 -17.16
N PRO A 27 -16.08 18.82 -17.13
CA PRO A 27 -16.38 19.58 -18.34
C PRO A 27 -15.16 19.80 -19.24
N ALA A 28 -13.94 19.77 -18.67
CA ALA A 28 -12.68 19.81 -19.41
C ALA A 28 -12.09 18.41 -19.71
N GLY A 29 -12.87 17.35 -19.46
CA GLY A 29 -12.41 15.96 -19.57
C GLY A 29 -11.33 15.57 -18.56
N ILE A 30 -10.85 14.32 -18.66
CA ILE A 30 -9.80 13.80 -17.77
C ILE A 30 -8.45 14.48 -18.01
N LYS A 31 -8.10 14.77 -19.27
CA LYS A 31 -6.85 15.48 -19.59
C LYS A 31 -6.79 16.87 -18.96
N GLY A 32 -7.88 17.65 -19.02
CA GLY A 32 -7.90 18.97 -18.37
C GLY A 32 -7.76 18.89 -16.84
N LEU A 33 -8.28 17.81 -16.23
CA LEU A 33 -8.05 17.54 -14.81
C LEU A 33 -6.59 17.11 -14.54
N ALA A 34 -5.99 16.28 -15.39
CA ALA A 34 -4.58 15.90 -15.29
C ALA A 34 -3.68 17.15 -15.35
N ASP A 35 -3.91 18.02 -16.32
CA ASP A 35 -3.19 19.29 -16.47
C ASP A 35 -3.28 20.15 -15.21
N TYR A 36 -4.49 20.27 -14.65
CA TYR A 36 -4.69 21.00 -13.40
C TYR A 36 -3.93 20.38 -12.22
N VAL A 37 -3.98 19.06 -12.07
CA VAL A 37 -3.29 18.32 -11.00
C VAL A 37 -1.77 18.44 -11.15
N HIS A 38 -1.24 18.28 -12.36
CA HIS A 38 0.19 18.42 -12.66
C HIS A 38 0.69 19.85 -12.43
N ALA A 39 -0.10 20.87 -12.77
CA ALA A 39 0.23 22.27 -12.48
C ALA A 39 0.36 22.56 -10.98
N LYS A 40 -0.14 21.67 -10.11
CA LYS A 40 0.05 21.72 -8.65
C LYS A 40 1.22 20.86 -8.14
N GLY A 41 2.02 20.29 -9.04
CA GLY A 41 3.13 19.39 -8.70
C GLY A 41 2.67 18.01 -8.21
N LEU A 42 1.42 17.63 -8.49
CA LEU A 42 0.83 16.36 -8.09
C LEU A 42 0.71 15.42 -9.29
N LYS A 43 0.26 14.19 -9.05
CA LYS A 43 0.07 13.11 -10.02
C LYS A 43 -1.38 12.63 -10.02
N LEU A 44 -1.90 12.27 -11.18
CA LEU A 44 -3.29 11.81 -11.33
C LEU A 44 -3.34 10.31 -11.62
N GLY A 45 -4.14 9.58 -10.86
CA GLY A 45 -4.46 8.19 -11.11
C GLY A 45 -5.89 7.99 -11.61
N ILE A 46 -6.09 6.86 -12.28
CA ILE A 46 -7.40 6.41 -12.77
C ILE A 46 -7.66 4.95 -12.34
N TYR A 47 -8.88 4.52 -12.55
CA TYR A 47 -9.37 3.18 -12.25
C TYR A 47 -9.92 2.51 -13.51
N SER A 48 -9.61 1.24 -13.67
CA SER A 48 -10.30 0.33 -14.57
C SER A 48 -10.36 -1.07 -13.96
N ASP A 49 -10.90 -2.02 -14.72
CA ASP A 49 -11.11 -3.40 -14.32
C ASP A 49 -10.60 -4.36 -15.40
N ALA A 50 -9.97 -5.45 -14.98
CA ALA A 50 -9.55 -6.56 -15.84
C ALA A 50 -10.72 -7.46 -16.27
N GLY A 51 -11.97 -7.05 -16.11
CA GLY A 51 -13.15 -7.68 -16.70
C GLY A 51 -13.93 -6.78 -17.66
N ASN A 52 -15.14 -7.21 -18.00
CA ASN A 52 -16.00 -6.51 -18.97
C ASN A 52 -16.67 -5.26 -18.39
N LEU A 53 -16.84 -5.22 -17.07
CA LEU A 53 -17.44 -4.12 -16.33
C LEU A 53 -16.63 -3.89 -15.06
N THR A 54 -16.58 -2.65 -14.61
CA THR A 54 -16.12 -2.32 -13.25
C THR A 54 -17.00 -2.99 -12.19
N CYS A 55 -16.47 -3.20 -10.98
CA CYS A 55 -17.22 -3.79 -9.87
C CYS A 55 -18.57 -3.12 -9.55
N SER A 56 -18.69 -1.81 -9.78
CA SER A 56 -19.95 -1.08 -9.60
C SER A 56 -20.98 -1.32 -10.71
N LYS A 57 -20.55 -1.92 -11.82
CA LYS A 57 -21.29 -2.08 -13.08
C LYS A 57 -21.71 -0.76 -13.75
N LEU A 58 -21.21 0.38 -13.27
CA LEU A 58 -21.56 1.69 -13.81
C LEU A 58 -20.69 2.09 -15.00
N GLN A 59 -19.55 1.44 -15.19
CA GLN A 59 -18.56 1.75 -16.21
C GLN A 59 -18.04 0.45 -16.86
N PRO A 60 -17.67 0.49 -18.16
CA PRO A 60 -16.98 -0.62 -18.81
C PRO A 60 -15.65 -0.89 -18.12
N GLY A 61 -15.25 -2.16 -18.09
CA GLY A 61 -13.88 -2.55 -17.82
C GLY A 61 -13.05 -2.56 -19.10
N SER A 62 -11.80 -3.02 -19.00
CA SER A 62 -10.82 -2.96 -20.09
C SER A 62 -10.47 -4.32 -20.70
N LEU A 63 -11.14 -5.40 -20.30
CA LEU A 63 -10.86 -6.75 -20.82
C LEU A 63 -11.03 -6.81 -22.35
N GLY A 64 -9.95 -7.16 -23.06
CA GLY A 64 -9.89 -7.21 -24.52
C GLY A 64 -9.66 -5.85 -25.21
N TYR A 65 -9.62 -4.75 -24.46
CA TYR A 65 -9.38 -3.39 -24.96
C TYR A 65 -8.13 -2.75 -24.33
N GLU A 66 -7.25 -3.55 -23.73
CA GLU A 66 -6.13 -3.08 -22.90
C GLU A 66 -5.18 -2.15 -23.66
N GLU A 67 -4.84 -2.47 -24.92
CA GLU A 67 -3.99 -1.61 -25.74
C GLU A 67 -4.64 -0.26 -26.07
N GLN A 68 -5.95 -0.24 -26.31
CA GLN A 68 -6.69 0.99 -26.61
C GLN A 68 -6.80 1.86 -25.36
N ASP A 69 -7.15 1.26 -24.22
CA ASP A 69 -7.35 1.97 -22.97
C ASP A 69 -6.02 2.48 -22.42
N ALA A 70 -4.94 1.71 -22.50
CA ALA A 70 -3.60 2.16 -22.14
C ALA A 70 -3.17 3.40 -22.95
N LYS A 71 -3.39 3.40 -24.27
CA LYS A 71 -3.13 4.59 -25.12
C LYS A 71 -3.97 5.78 -24.69
N THR A 72 -5.23 5.54 -24.34
CA THR A 72 -6.14 6.58 -23.84
C THR A 72 -5.62 7.19 -22.54
N PHE A 73 -5.27 6.37 -21.56
CA PHE A 73 -4.68 6.82 -20.29
C PHE A 73 -3.40 7.62 -20.49
N ALA A 74 -2.52 7.14 -21.39
CA ALA A 74 -1.29 7.85 -21.72
C ALA A 74 -1.56 9.20 -22.39
N SER A 75 -2.54 9.28 -23.30
CA SER A 75 -2.97 10.53 -23.95
C SER A 75 -3.58 11.55 -22.98
N TRP A 76 -4.20 11.05 -21.90
CA TRP A 76 -4.70 11.86 -20.79
C TRP A 76 -3.63 12.21 -19.75
N GLU A 77 -2.40 11.73 -19.95
CA GLU A 77 -1.27 11.93 -19.04
C GLU A 77 -1.51 11.37 -17.63
N ILE A 78 -2.21 10.25 -17.52
CA ILE A 78 -2.37 9.54 -16.25
C ILE A 78 -1.01 9.04 -15.74
N ASP A 79 -0.81 9.07 -14.42
CA ASP A 79 0.41 8.64 -13.74
C ASP A 79 0.25 7.31 -12.98
N PHE A 80 -0.99 6.88 -12.72
CA PHE A 80 -1.31 5.71 -11.91
C PHE A 80 -2.57 5.01 -12.43
N LEU A 81 -2.56 3.67 -12.50
CA LEU A 81 -3.73 2.86 -12.80
C LEU A 81 -3.96 1.85 -11.67
N LYS A 82 -5.11 1.92 -11.01
CA LYS A 82 -5.66 0.77 -10.25
C LYS A 82 -6.46 -0.09 -11.23
N TYR A 83 -6.14 -1.38 -11.28
CA TYR A 83 -6.78 -2.33 -12.18
C TYR A 83 -7.43 -3.45 -11.38
N ASP A 84 -8.75 -3.46 -11.35
CA ASP A 84 -9.57 -4.39 -10.55
C ASP A 84 -9.84 -5.71 -11.27
N ASN A 85 -10.67 -6.58 -10.69
CA ASN A 85 -10.86 -7.95 -11.17
C ASN A 85 -12.32 -8.43 -11.19
N CYS A 86 -13.31 -7.53 -11.31
CA CYS A 86 -14.72 -7.91 -11.36
C CYS A 86 -15.18 -8.31 -12.77
N HIS A 87 -16.29 -9.04 -12.88
CA HIS A 87 -16.97 -9.32 -14.16
C HIS A 87 -16.06 -9.87 -15.27
N THR A 88 -15.18 -10.79 -14.89
CA THR A 88 -14.21 -11.42 -15.78
C THR A 88 -14.85 -12.51 -16.63
N ASP A 89 -14.13 -12.98 -17.64
CA ASP A 89 -14.48 -14.14 -18.47
C ASP A 89 -14.06 -15.49 -17.84
N GLY A 90 -13.62 -15.47 -16.56
CA GLY A 90 -13.10 -16.64 -15.86
C GLY A 90 -11.62 -16.95 -16.13
N THR A 91 -10.94 -16.20 -17.00
CA THR A 91 -9.50 -16.38 -17.20
C THR A 91 -8.70 -15.90 -15.99
N SER A 92 -7.58 -16.56 -15.73
CA SER A 92 -6.73 -16.26 -14.57
C SER A 92 -6.20 -14.81 -14.59
N PRO A 93 -6.15 -14.12 -13.44
CA PRO A 93 -5.44 -12.84 -13.28
C PRO A 93 -3.99 -12.89 -13.79
N GLN A 94 -3.28 -14.01 -13.62
CA GLN A 94 -1.92 -14.18 -14.14
C GLN A 94 -1.84 -14.15 -15.67
N VAL A 95 -2.95 -14.30 -16.38
CA VAL A 95 -3.04 -14.10 -17.83
C VAL A 95 -3.45 -12.67 -18.16
N ARG A 96 -4.50 -12.14 -17.51
CA ARG A 96 -5.08 -10.84 -17.86
C ARG A 96 -4.22 -9.64 -17.46
N TYR A 97 -3.62 -9.66 -16.26
CA TYR A 97 -2.82 -8.52 -15.76
C TYR A 97 -1.55 -8.26 -16.57
N PRO A 98 -0.77 -9.27 -17.01
CA PRO A 98 0.38 -9.04 -17.90
C PRO A 98 0.03 -8.39 -19.24
N ILE A 99 -1.19 -8.56 -19.75
CA ILE A 99 -1.64 -7.93 -21.00
C ILE A 99 -1.71 -6.41 -20.81
N MET A 100 -2.40 -5.94 -19.77
CA MET A 100 -2.46 -4.51 -19.44
C MET A 100 -1.07 -3.95 -19.09
N SER A 101 -0.24 -4.68 -18.34
CA SER A 101 1.13 -4.26 -18.04
C SER A 101 1.95 -3.97 -19.31
N LYS A 102 1.94 -4.91 -20.28
CA LYS A 102 2.60 -4.73 -21.58
C LYS A 102 2.00 -3.57 -22.36
N ALA A 103 0.68 -3.42 -22.35
CA ALA A 103 -0.01 -2.32 -23.02
C ALA A 103 0.42 -0.96 -22.47
N LEU A 104 0.50 -0.79 -21.14
CA LEU A 104 0.99 0.43 -20.49
C LEU A 104 2.44 0.73 -20.86
N LEU A 105 3.33 -0.26 -20.78
CA LEU A 105 4.74 -0.10 -21.15
C LEU A 105 4.91 0.33 -22.62
N LYS A 106 4.10 -0.22 -23.53
CA LYS A 106 4.11 0.11 -24.97
C LYS A 106 3.73 1.56 -25.26
N THR A 107 3.03 2.24 -24.36
CA THR A 107 2.69 3.67 -24.54
C THR A 107 3.90 4.60 -24.43
N GLY A 108 4.98 4.16 -23.77
CA GLY A 108 6.15 4.99 -23.48
C GLY A 108 5.97 5.99 -22.32
N ARG A 109 4.76 6.11 -21.76
CA ARG A 109 4.52 6.91 -20.55
C ARG A 109 4.70 6.03 -19.30
N PRO A 110 5.49 6.45 -18.30
CA PRO A 110 5.54 5.76 -17.01
C PRO A 110 4.21 5.90 -16.28
N ILE A 111 3.45 4.81 -16.19
CA ILE A 111 2.19 4.72 -15.45
C ILE A 111 2.38 3.68 -14.34
N PHE A 112 2.23 4.10 -13.08
CA PHE A 112 2.32 3.19 -11.93
C PHE A 112 1.14 2.21 -11.95
N PHE A 113 1.41 0.91 -12.00
CA PHE A 113 0.39 -0.11 -12.17
C PHE A 113 0.09 -0.84 -10.85
N SER A 114 -1.13 -0.69 -10.34
CA SER A 114 -1.61 -1.27 -9.09
C SER A 114 -2.61 -2.39 -9.36
N LEU A 115 -2.21 -3.63 -9.06
CA LEU A 115 -3.02 -4.82 -9.30
C LEU A 115 -4.03 -5.03 -8.17
N CYS A 116 -5.28 -5.35 -8.50
CA CYS A 116 -6.34 -5.51 -7.53
C CYS A 116 -7.21 -6.73 -7.84
N GLU A 117 -6.66 -7.92 -7.56
CA GLU A 117 -7.38 -9.20 -7.68
C GLU A 117 -7.78 -9.81 -6.31
N TRP A 118 -7.61 -9.04 -5.23
CA TRP A 118 -8.02 -9.35 -3.85
C TRP A 118 -7.30 -10.52 -3.15
N GLY A 119 -6.16 -10.96 -3.67
CA GLY A 119 -5.44 -12.13 -3.18
C GLY A 119 -5.96 -13.46 -3.74
N VAL A 120 -6.72 -13.46 -4.83
CA VAL A 120 -7.36 -14.65 -5.41
C VAL A 120 -6.33 -15.65 -5.92
N GLU A 121 -5.24 -15.21 -6.55
CA GLU A 121 -4.14 -16.07 -6.98
C GLU A 121 -2.80 -15.59 -6.41
N ASP A 122 -2.81 -15.18 -5.13
CA ASP A 122 -1.60 -14.87 -4.37
C ASP A 122 -0.63 -13.91 -5.10
N PRO A 123 -1.05 -12.66 -5.40
CA PRO A 123 -0.34 -11.74 -6.29
C PRO A 123 1.05 -11.33 -5.80
N ALA A 124 1.40 -11.61 -4.54
CA ALA A 124 2.76 -11.50 -4.03
C ALA A 124 3.76 -12.38 -4.79
N THR A 125 3.33 -13.53 -5.30
CA THR A 125 4.20 -14.49 -5.97
C THR A 125 4.54 -14.14 -7.41
N TRP A 126 3.72 -13.33 -8.09
CA TRP A 126 3.86 -13.02 -9.52
C TRP A 126 3.75 -11.53 -9.87
N GLY A 127 3.09 -10.73 -9.01
CA GLY A 127 2.91 -9.29 -9.16
C GLY A 127 4.20 -8.48 -9.36
N PRO A 128 5.36 -8.81 -8.73
CA PRO A 128 6.61 -8.09 -8.96
C PRO A 128 7.05 -8.03 -10.43
N GLY A 129 6.72 -9.05 -11.22
CA GLY A 129 7.03 -9.09 -12.66
C GLY A 129 6.02 -8.38 -13.55
N VAL A 130 4.92 -7.87 -12.98
CA VAL A 130 3.76 -7.40 -13.74
C VAL A 130 3.42 -5.94 -13.43
N GLY A 131 3.50 -5.48 -12.18
CA GLY A 131 3.25 -4.08 -11.83
C GLY A 131 4.02 -3.63 -10.61
N ASN A 132 3.60 -2.51 -10.03
CA ASN A 132 4.37 -1.78 -9.01
C ASN A 132 3.82 -1.94 -7.59
N SER A 133 2.57 -2.39 -7.46
CA SER A 133 1.93 -2.75 -6.19
C SER A 133 0.80 -3.72 -6.44
N TRP A 134 0.41 -4.52 -5.46
CA TRP A 134 -0.73 -5.41 -5.60
C TRP A 134 -1.46 -5.60 -4.28
N ARG A 135 -2.78 -5.75 -4.38
CA ARG A 135 -3.65 -6.05 -3.26
C ARG A 135 -3.63 -7.55 -2.95
N THR A 136 -3.31 -7.89 -1.71
CA THR A 136 -3.19 -9.27 -1.21
C THR A 136 -4.41 -9.78 -0.46
N THR A 137 -5.40 -8.92 -0.23
CA THR A 137 -6.61 -9.24 0.54
C THR A 137 -7.88 -8.70 -0.12
N GLY A 138 -9.05 -9.16 0.32
CA GLY A 138 -10.30 -8.47 0.03
C GLY A 138 -10.34 -7.03 0.56
N ASP A 139 -11.43 -6.32 0.25
CA ASP A 139 -11.57 -4.92 0.62
C ASP A 139 -11.58 -4.68 2.13
N ILE A 140 -11.06 -3.53 2.52
CA ILE A 140 -11.18 -3.01 3.89
C ILE A 140 -12.61 -2.49 4.12
N ALA A 141 -12.99 -2.35 5.37
CA ALA A 141 -14.25 -1.76 5.82
C ALA A 141 -13.95 -0.99 7.09
N ASP A 142 -14.79 0.00 7.39
CA ASP A 142 -14.58 0.92 8.51
C ASP A 142 -14.99 0.27 9.85
N ASN A 143 -14.22 -0.74 10.27
CA ASN A 143 -14.33 -1.37 11.58
C ASN A 143 -13.04 -2.09 11.97
N TRP A 144 -12.85 -2.27 13.28
CA TRP A 144 -11.66 -2.86 13.89
C TRP A 144 -11.40 -4.29 13.42
N GLU A 145 -12.44 -5.12 13.37
CA GLU A 145 -12.34 -6.52 12.97
C GLU A 145 -11.83 -6.64 11.53
N ARG A 146 -12.35 -5.80 10.61
CA ARG A 146 -11.90 -5.83 9.23
C ARG A 146 -10.46 -5.37 9.09
N MET A 147 -10.07 -4.31 9.80
CA MET A 147 -8.70 -3.80 9.77
C MET A 147 -7.70 -4.85 10.25
N THR A 148 -7.94 -5.44 11.43
CA THR A 148 -7.09 -6.48 12.01
C THR A 148 -7.04 -7.74 11.14
N ASN A 149 -8.18 -8.17 10.58
CA ASN A 149 -8.21 -9.29 9.63
C ASN A 149 -7.37 -9.04 8.36
N ARG A 150 -7.30 -7.78 7.88
CA ARG A 150 -6.46 -7.44 6.72
C ARG A 150 -4.98 -7.45 7.08
N ALA A 151 -4.65 -6.93 8.27
CA ALA A 151 -3.30 -6.99 8.82
C ALA A 151 -2.79 -8.44 8.88
N ASP A 152 -3.56 -9.35 9.50
CA ASP A 152 -3.21 -10.77 9.65
C ASP A 152 -3.01 -11.49 8.31
N LYS A 153 -3.90 -11.22 7.34
CA LYS A 153 -3.78 -11.84 6.01
C LYS A 153 -2.61 -11.29 5.19
N ASN A 154 -2.16 -10.07 5.48
CA ASN A 154 -1.05 -9.45 4.76
C ASN A 154 0.32 -9.89 5.31
N ASP A 155 0.40 -10.21 6.60
CA ASP A 155 1.64 -10.60 7.29
C ASP A 155 2.40 -11.72 6.57
N LYS A 156 1.68 -12.74 6.07
CA LYS A 156 2.27 -13.87 5.32
C LYS A 156 3.04 -13.46 4.05
N TRP A 157 2.85 -12.25 3.54
CA TRP A 157 3.46 -11.75 2.30
C TRP A 157 4.67 -10.86 2.51
N ALA A 158 5.09 -10.64 3.76
CA ALA A 158 6.13 -9.68 4.12
C ALA A 158 7.43 -9.81 3.34
N SER A 159 7.85 -11.05 3.05
CA SER A 159 9.09 -11.35 2.33
C SER A 159 9.06 -10.96 0.86
N TYR A 160 7.88 -10.66 0.29
CA TYR A 160 7.71 -10.24 -1.09
C TYR A 160 7.73 -8.71 -1.28
N ALA A 161 7.76 -7.91 -0.20
CA ALA A 161 7.97 -6.47 -0.29
C ALA A 161 9.44 -6.10 -0.61
N GLY A 162 9.60 -5.11 -1.49
CA GLY A 162 10.84 -4.40 -1.73
C GLY A 162 10.65 -3.19 -2.65
N PRO A 163 11.71 -2.41 -2.90
CA PRO A 163 11.66 -1.33 -3.89
C PRO A 163 11.16 -1.84 -5.25
N GLY A 164 10.04 -1.28 -5.72
CA GLY A 164 9.39 -1.69 -6.98
C GLY A 164 8.21 -2.66 -6.82
N GLY A 165 7.94 -3.17 -5.61
CA GLY A 165 6.78 -4.02 -5.34
C GLY A 165 6.58 -4.29 -3.84
N TRP A 166 5.41 -3.98 -3.29
CA TRP A 166 5.23 -3.80 -1.85
C TRP A 166 4.14 -4.69 -1.24
N ASN A 167 4.46 -5.50 -0.21
CA ASN A 167 3.59 -5.99 0.90
C ASN A 167 4.41 -6.41 2.15
N GLY A 168 4.13 -5.86 3.36
CA GLY A 168 4.86 -6.13 4.63
C GLY A 168 4.05 -6.94 5.66
N THR A 169 4.53 -7.48 6.80
CA THR A 169 5.71 -7.27 7.68
C THR A 169 5.97 -8.55 8.53
N LEU A 170 7.01 -8.59 9.38
CA LEU A 170 7.24 -9.68 10.36
C LEU A 170 6.52 -9.37 11.69
N SER A 171 5.77 -10.31 12.25
CA SER A 171 5.05 -10.18 13.53
C SER A 171 5.41 -11.27 14.56
N ILE A 172 5.42 -10.91 15.85
CA ILE A 172 5.41 -11.81 16.99
C ILE A 172 4.13 -11.54 17.80
N THR A 173 3.34 -12.59 18.06
CA THR A 173 2.05 -12.49 18.74
C THR A 173 2.06 -13.23 20.08
N LEU A 174 1.57 -12.58 21.13
CA LEU A 174 1.26 -13.18 22.44
C LEU A 174 -0.18 -12.82 22.83
N GLY A 175 -1.14 -13.65 22.45
CA GLY A 175 -2.56 -13.33 22.62
C GLY A 175 -2.95 -12.12 21.77
N ASP A 176 -3.53 -11.09 22.39
CA ASP A 176 -3.92 -9.85 21.71
C ASP A 176 -2.78 -8.82 21.61
N LEU A 177 -1.58 -9.15 22.09
CA LEU A 177 -0.44 -8.23 22.08
C LEU A 177 0.54 -8.62 20.97
N GLU A 178 0.95 -7.64 20.18
CA GLU A 178 1.81 -7.87 19.04
C GLU A 178 3.01 -6.94 18.99
N VAL A 179 4.11 -7.48 18.47
CA VAL A 179 5.32 -6.74 18.14
C VAL A 179 5.59 -6.94 16.66
N TRP A 180 5.55 -5.86 15.91
CA TRP A 180 5.86 -5.87 14.48
C TRP A 180 7.20 -5.19 14.26
N ALA A 181 8.08 -5.81 13.48
CA ALA A 181 9.40 -5.26 13.22
C ALA A 181 9.78 -5.35 11.74
N GLY A 182 10.48 -4.34 11.26
CA GLY A 182 10.96 -4.28 9.87
C GLY A 182 12.30 -3.57 9.76
N PRO A 183 13.26 -4.12 9.00
CA PRO A 183 14.54 -3.46 8.80
C PRO A 183 14.38 -2.16 8.02
N LEU A 184 15.16 -1.15 8.40
CA LEU A 184 15.33 0.11 7.69
C LEU A 184 16.77 0.23 7.20
N SER A 185 17.03 1.23 6.36
CA SER A 185 18.39 1.58 5.95
C SER A 185 19.26 1.95 7.16
N GLN A 186 20.59 1.79 7.00
CA GLN A 186 21.60 2.15 8.00
C GLN A 186 21.46 1.37 9.32
N LYS A 187 21.20 0.06 9.25
CA LYS A 187 21.06 -0.83 10.43
C LYS A 187 19.98 -0.36 11.43
N ARG A 188 19.00 0.40 10.97
CA ARG A 188 17.86 0.79 11.80
C ARG A 188 16.76 -0.25 11.71
N VAL A 189 15.90 -0.31 12.71
CA VAL A 189 14.72 -1.19 12.74
C VAL A 189 13.51 -0.37 13.14
N ALA A 190 12.45 -0.41 12.35
CA ALA A 190 11.15 0.13 12.75
C ALA A 190 10.44 -0.92 13.60
N VAL A 191 9.87 -0.51 14.73
CA VAL A 191 9.16 -1.42 15.65
C VAL A 191 7.82 -0.82 16.01
N VAL A 192 6.76 -1.61 15.94
CA VAL A 192 5.42 -1.28 16.45
C VAL A 192 5.11 -2.21 17.61
N LEU A 193 4.79 -1.64 18.76
CA LEU A 193 4.13 -2.33 19.86
C LEU A 193 2.64 -2.09 19.73
N TRP A 194 1.83 -3.14 19.68
CA TRP A 194 0.41 -3.04 19.39
C TRP A 194 -0.43 -3.83 20.38
N ASN A 195 -1.37 -3.16 21.03
CA ASN A 195 -2.41 -3.79 21.84
C ASN A 195 -3.68 -3.92 20.99
N ARG A 196 -4.00 -5.15 20.55
CA ARG A 196 -5.24 -5.45 19.81
C ARG A 196 -6.43 -5.74 20.72
N GLY A 197 -6.18 -5.88 22.02
CA GLY A 197 -7.17 -6.32 23.00
C GLY A 197 -8.05 -5.17 23.47
N SER A 198 -9.09 -5.56 24.23
CA SER A 198 -10.09 -4.65 24.77
C SER A 198 -9.73 -4.09 26.16
N SER A 199 -8.51 -4.31 26.65
CA SER A 199 -8.06 -3.86 27.97
C SER A 199 -6.64 -3.28 27.91
N PRO A 200 -6.31 -2.29 28.77
CA PRO A 200 -4.95 -1.77 28.84
C PRO A 200 -3.95 -2.88 29.14
N ALA A 201 -2.80 -2.85 28.47
CA ALA A 201 -1.78 -3.87 28.62
C ALA A 201 -0.38 -3.29 28.38
N LYS A 202 0.61 -3.87 29.06
CA LYS A 202 2.01 -3.58 28.79
C LYS A 202 2.51 -4.49 27.68
N VAL A 203 3.02 -3.89 26.61
CA VAL A 203 3.65 -4.61 25.49
C VAL A 203 5.14 -4.36 25.54
N ALA A 204 5.94 -5.41 25.34
CA ALA A 204 7.39 -5.33 25.34
C ALA A 204 7.97 -6.11 24.16
N ALA A 205 9.07 -5.61 23.61
CA ALA A 205 9.83 -6.24 22.55
C ALA A 205 11.29 -6.37 23.00
N ASN A 206 11.77 -7.61 23.17
CA ASN A 206 13.20 -7.84 23.34
C ASN A 206 13.91 -7.63 22.02
N PHE A 207 15.09 -7.04 22.07
CA PHE A 207 15.90 -6.75 20.89
C PHE A 207 16.27 -8.00 20.10
N SER A 208 16.57 -9.11 20.80
CA SER A 208 16.85 -10.40 20.17
C SER A 208 15.71 -10.87 19.26
N ASP A 209 14.47 -10.62 19.67
CA ASP A 209 13.29 -11.16 19.02
C ASP A 209 12.96 -10.38 17.73
N ILE A 210 13.43 -9.13 17.65
CA ILE A 210 13.24 -8.22 16.51
C ILE A 210 14.52 -8.04 15.67
N GLY A 211 15.45 -9.00 15.77
CA GLY A 211 16.65 -9.04 14.92
C GLY A 211 17.72 -8.00 15.28
N VAL A 212 17.67 -7.42 16.48
CA VAL A 212 18.70 -6.55 17.02
C VAL A 212 19.59 -7.38 17.96
N PRO A 213 20.92 -7.44 17.74
CA PRO A 213 21.80 -8.21 18.60
C PRO A 213 21.72 -7.74 20.05
N SER A 214 21.66 -8.66 21.01
CA SER A 214 21.53 -8.34 22.45
C SER A 214 22.69 -7.51 23.00
N PHE A 215 23.86 -7.56 22.36
CA PHE A 215 25.05 -6.77 22.69
C PHE A 215 25.09 -5.41 21.98
N ALA A 216 24.16 -5.13 21.05
CA ALA A 216 24.16 -3.88 20.31
C ALA A 216 23.82 -2.72 21.25
N LEU A 217 24.62 -1.66 21.19
CA LEU A 217 24.29 -0.40 21.85
C LEU A 217 23.34 0.37 20.93
N VAL A 218 22.12 0.60 21.38
CA VAL A 218 21.09 1.22 20.56
C VAL A 218 20.58 2.53 21.16
N ASP A 219 20.25 3.46 20.28
CA ASP A 219 19.37 4.58 20.61
C ASP A 219 17.96 4.24 20.11
N VAL A 220 16.94 4.65 20.86
CA VAL A 220 15.53 4.38 20.56
C VAL A 220 14.83 5.71 20.35
N ARG A 221 14.29 5.92 19.15
CA ARG A 221 13.46 7.09 18.80
C ARG A 221 11.99 6.71 18.94
N ASP A 222 11.26 7.37 19.82
CA ASP A 222 9.80 7.35 19.88
C ASP A 222 9.24 8.32 18.83
N LEU A 223 8.48 7.82 17.84
CA LEU A 223 7.98 8.69 16.76
C LEU A 223 6.74 9.50 17.15
N TRP A 224 6.01 9.09 18.19
CA TRP A 224 4.79 9.76 18.66
C TRP A 224 5.18 10.88 19.62
N ALA A 225 6.08 10.58 20.56
CA ALA A 225 6.59 11.57 21.50
C ALA A 225 7.65 12.48 20.89
N HIS A 226 8.20 12.13 19.73
CA HIS A 226 9.31 12.83 19.09
C HIS A 226 10.56 12.97 19.99
N THR A 227 10.84 11.97 20.82
CA THR A 227 12.00 11.92 21.73
C THR A 227 12.94 10.76 21.38
N THR A 228 14.22 10.90 21.74
CA THR A 228 15.22 9.85 21.56
C THR A 228 15.85 9.51 22.90
N GLU A 229 15.80 8.25 23.27
CA GLU A 229 16.52 7.70 24.42
C GLU A 229 17.80 7.03 23.94
N ALA A 230 18.93 7.35 24.58
CA ALA A 230 20.23 6.85 24.18
C ALA A 230 20.68 5.66 25.04
N LYS A 231 21.44 4.74 24.44
CA LYS A 231 22.05 3.59 25.13
C LYS A 231 21.03 2.65 25.81
N VAL A 232 19.86 2.48 25.19
CA VAL A 232 18.87 1.48 25.64
C VAL A 232 19.43 0.08 25.43
N LYS A 233 19.10 -0.84 26.34
CA LYS A 233 19.56 -2.23 26.30
C LYS A 233 18.38 -3.18 26.44
N GLU A 234 18.58 -4.40 25.94
CA GLU A 234 17.70 -5.57 26.12
C GLU A 234 16.34 -5.48 25.45
N GLN A 235 15.53 -4.46 25.73
CA GLN A 235 14.15 -4.36 25.27
C GLN A 235 13.63 -2.91 25.21
N ILE A 236 12.49 -2.74 24.54
CA ILE A 236 11.60 -1.59 24.67
C ILE A 236 10.23 -2.04 25.15
N SER A 237 9.52 -1.19 25.90
CA SER A 237 8.16 -1.49 26.34
C SER A 237 7.29 -0.24 26.46
N ALA A 238 5.98 -0.43 26.39
CA ALA A 238 4.99 0.62 26.58
C ALA A 238 3.71 0.08 27.22
N ASP A 239 3.11 0.86 28.11
CA ASP A 239 1.73 0.66 28.55
C ASP A 239 0.78 1.24 27.50
N LEU A 240 -0.08 0.40 26.95
CA LEU A 240 -0.97 0.73 25.83
C LEU A 240 -2.42 0.55 26.23
N ASP A 241 -3.24 1.57 26.00
CA ASP A 241 -4.69 1.48 26.04
C ASP A 241 -5.23 0.44 25.04
N PRO A 242 -6.50 -0.01 25.20
CA PRO A 242 -7.15 -0.87 24.23
C PRO A 242 -7.04 -0.31 22.80
N HIS A 243 -6.68 -1.18 21.85
CA HIS A 243 -6.55 -0.83 20.43
C HIS A 243 -5.47 0.22 20.10
N ALA A 244 -4.62 0.59 21.06
CA ALA A 244 -3.54 1.54 20.87
C ALA A 244 -2.26 0.87 20.37
N CYS A 245 -1.44 1.64 19.66
CA CYS A 245 -0.10 1.24 19.28
C CYS A 245 0.91 2.34 19.61
N LYS A 246 2.18 1.95 19.67
CA LYS A 246 3.31 2.85 19.79
C LYS A 246 4.41 2.38 18.87
N MET A 247 5.08 3.29 18.20
CA MET A 247 6.16 2.89 17.29
C MET A 247 7.44 3.68 17.47
N TYR A 248 8.51 2.94 17.20
CA TYR A 248 9.87 3.31 17.49
C TYR A 248 10.75 3.09 16.26
N ILE A 249 11.84 3.84 16.20
CA ILE A 249 13.00 3.49 15.37
C ILE A 249 14.15 3.14 16.31
N ILE A 250 14.62 1.91 16.22
CA ILE A 250 15.85 1.46 16.87
C ILE A 250 17.03 1.79 15.96
N ILE A 251 18.04 2.45 16.52
CA ILE A 251 19.23 2.91 15.83
C ILE A 251 20.44 2.22 16.45
N GLN A 252 21.00 1.24 15.74
CA GLN A 252 22.20 0.53 16.17
C GLN A 252 23.45 1.38 15.90
N LYS A 253 24.36 1.47 16.89
CA LYS A 253 25.64 2.15 16.75
C LYS A 253 26.76 1.21 16.32
#